data_AF-A0A834WKE0-F1
#
_entry.id   AF-A0A834WKE0-F1
#
_cell.length_a   1.000
_cell.length_b   1.000
_cell.length_c   1.000
_cell.angle_alpha   90.00
_cell.angle_beta   90.00
_cell.angle_gamma   90.00
#
_symmetry.space_group_name_H-M   'P 1'
#
loop_
_entity.id
_entity.type
_entity.pdbx_description
1 polymer ?
#
loop_
_entity_poly.entity_id
_entity_poly.type
_entity_poly.pdbx_seq_one_letter_code
_entity_poly.pdbx_strand_id
1 'polypeptide(L)'
;MAKKRDRRSTPTSANRNSRAESSTQRDQRIGSDSDRKLVPILVLFFIVSVAVSVIVYRFKYSSPTHSGESHSYGNQRDLVNADMNYQDVLTENSKVSENTSRRHYDYPVLGYITPWNSRGYELAKRFNSKFTHLSPVWYDLKSQQTSLVLEGRHNADRGWISELRKSGDALILPRVVLEASPVELLTKKKQRNKAINLIVTECKEMEYDGIVLESWSRWVAYGVLHQPSMRNLALQFIKQLGDALHSASERNGKQQLQLIYVIGPPHSEKPQEHDFGPKDLESLSEAVDGFSLMTYDFSSPHNPGPNAPLKWIQVSLSMLLGSSSNRAKSLARKILLGINFYGNDFSLSRGLGGGAILGRDYLALLEKHRPGLQWDENSGEHFFVYVDDDGIRHAVFYPSLKSISLRLEEAHSWGCGISIWEIGQGLDYFFDLL
;
A
#
# COMPACT_ATOMS: atom_id res chain seq x y z
N MET A 1 -6.64 -17.81 -52.31
CA MET A 1 -7.09 -18.28 -50.98
C MET A 1 -8.51 -17.78 -50.72
N ALA A 2 -9.36 -18.58 -50.09
CA ALA A 2 -10.81 -18.48 -50.27
C ALA A 2 -11.51 -17.42 -49.38
N LYS A 3 -12.38 -16.62 -50.00
CA LYS A 3 -13.57 -16.03 -49.38
C LYS A 3 -14.79 -16.79 -49.92
N LYS A 4 -15.79 -17.07 -49.09
CA LYS A 4 -17.08 -17.64 -49.53
C LYS A 4 -18.22 -16.86 -48.89
N ARG A 5 -19.24 -16.52 -49.68
CA ARG A 5 -20.44 -15.78 -49.29
C ARG A 5 -21.64 -16.42 -49.99
N ASP A 6 -22.82 -16.32 -49.36
CA ASP A 6 -24.17 -16.49 -49.96
C ASP A 6 -24.55 -17.88 -50.52
N ARG A 7 -25.79 -18.40 -50.46
CA ARG A 7 -27.09 -18.18 -49.78
C ARG A 7 -28.07 -19.19 -50.44
N ARG A 8 -29.24 -19.45 -49.83
CA ARG A 8 -30.45 -20.12 -50.41
C ARG A 8 -30.33 -21.63 -50.73
N SER A 9 -31.39 -22.45 -50.70
CA SER A 9 -32.81 -22.26 -50.31
C SER A 9 -33.56 -23.59 -50.04
N THR A 10 -34.59 -23.55 -49.20
CA THR A 10 -35.69 -24.54 -48.98
C THR A 10 -36.62 -24.68 -50.24
N PRO A 11 -37.48 -25.74 -50.42
CA PRO A 11 -38.67 -26.00 -49.58
C PRO A 11 -39.36 -27.41 -49.49
N THR A 12 -40.19 -27.55 -48.45
CA THR A 12 -41.42 -28.37 -48.15
C THR A 12 -42.00 -29.51 -49.03
N SER A 13 -42.46 -30.59 -48.36
CA SER A 13 -43.85 -31.18 -48.38
C SER A 13 -43.99 -32.31 -47.33
N ALA A 14 -44.96 -32.30 -46.37
CA ALA A 14 -46.31 -32.94 -46.35
C ALA A 14 -46.31 -34.49 -46.56
N ASN A 15 -47.09 -35.37 -45.89
CA ASN A 15 -48.40 -35.22 -45.21
C ASN A 15 -48.82 -36.51 -44.38
N ARG A 16 -49.59 -36.37 -43.26
CA ARG A 16 -50.66 -37.28 -42.68
C ARG A 16 -50.39 -38.81 -42.42
N ASN A 17 -51.11 -39.59 -41.59
CA ASN A 17 -52.16 -39.42 -40.56
C ASN A 17 -52.33 -40.70 -39.68
N SER A 18 -52.90 -40.58 -38.47
CA SER A 18 -53.75 -41.60 -37.77
C SER A 18 -54.40 -41.00 -36.49
N ARG A 19 -55.18 -41.76 -35.70
CA ARG A 19 -56.03 -41.26 -34.57
C ARG A 19 -56.48 -42.35 -33.58
N ALA A 20 -56.35 -42.11 -32.27
CA ALA A 20 -57.21 -42.58 -31.16
C ALA A 20 -56.82 -41.76 -29.89
N GLU A 21 -57.68 -40.95 -29.22
CA GLU A 21 -58.87 -41.25 -28.38
C GLU A 21 -58.55 -42.13 -27.15
N SER A 22 -58.95 -41.86 -25.89
CA SER A 22 -59.58 -40.73 -25.15
C SER A 22 -59.21 -40.90 -23.63
N SER A 23 -59.40 -40.02 -22.63
CA SER A 23 -60.64 -39.35 -22.17
C SER A 23 -60.43 -38.34 -20.98
N THR A 24 -61.38 -37.39 -20.83
CA THR A 24 -61.88 -36.69 -19.60
C THR A 24 -60.99 -35.90 -18.61
N GLN A 25 -61.03 -34.57 -18.76
CA GLN A 25 -61.33 -33.50 -17.77
C GLN A 25 -61.06 -33.67 -16.25
N ARG A 26 -60.36 -32.67 -15.67
CA ARG A 26 -60.98 -31.68 -14.76
C ARG A 26 -60.16 -30.39 -14.60
N ASP A 27 -60.81 -29.24 -14.80
CA ASP A 27 -60.29 -27.92 -14.41
C ASP A 27 -60.36 -27.72 -12.89
N GLN A 28 -59.34 -27.11 -12.29
CA GLN A 28 -59.48 -26.31 -11.07
C GLN A 28 -58.38 -25.24 -10.97
N ARG A 29 -58.80 -23.96 -10.97
CA ARG A 29 -57.94 -22.82 -10.60
C ARG A 29 -57.79 -22.77 -9.08
N ILE A 30 -56.56 -22.67 -8.57
CA ILE A 30 -56.27 -22.02 -7.27
C ILE A 30 -55.01 -21.18 -7.43
N GLY A 31 -55.07 -19.93 -6.93
CA GLY A 31 -53.97 -18.96 -6.99
C GLY A 31 -53.12 -18.91 -5.72
N SER A 32 -52.04 -18.13 -5.82
CA SER A 32 -51.05 -17.80 -4.79
C SER A 32 -51.55 -17.59 -3.35
N ASP A 33 -50.85 -18.20 -2.37
CA ASP A 33 -50.65 -17.59 -1.03
C ASP A 33 -49.38 -18.06 -0.27
N SER A 34 -48.58 -19.00 -0.81
CA SER A 34 -47.35 -19.51 -0.17
C SER A 34 -46.18 -18.52 -0.22
N ASP A 35 -45.93 -17.92 -1.38
CA ASP A 35 -44.64 -17.28 -1.67
C ASP A 35 -44.49 -15.92 -0.96
N ARG A 36 -45.61 -15.25 -0.66
CA ARG A 36 -45.62 -13.97 0.07
C ARG A 36 -45.27 -14.09 1.55
N LYS A 37 -45.36 -15.29 2.15
CA LYS A 37 -45.06 -15.51 3.57
C LYS A 37 -43.62 -15.98 3.82
N LEU A 38 -42.96 -16.56 2.81
CA LEU A 38 -41.55 -17.01 2.90
C LEU A 38 -40.54 -15.86 2.84
N VAL A 39 -40.80 -14.83 2.01
CA VAL A 39 -39.90 -13.68 1.85
C VAL A 39 -39.61 -12.93 3.16
N PRO A 40 -40.60 -12.49 3.97
CA PRO A 40 -40.31 -11.79 5.22
C PRO A 40 -39.60 -12.67 6.26
N ILE A 41 -39.86 -13.99 6.27
CA ILE A 41 -39.19 -14.94 7.17
C ILE A 41 -37.71 -15.08 6.80
N LEU A 42 -37.38 -15.19 5.51
CA LEU A 42 -36.00 -15.25 5.03
C LEU A 42 -35.23 -13.96 5.31
N VAL A 43 -35.85 -12.79 5.13
CA VAL A 43 -35.23 -11.49 5.46
C VAL A 43 -34.97 -11.37 6.97
N LEU A 44 -35.93 -11.75 7.81
CA LEU A 44 -35.76 -11.74 9.26
C LEU A 44 -34.64 -12.69 9.71
N PHE A 45 -34.55 -13.89 9.13
CA PHE A 45 -33.51 -14.87 9.42
C PHE A 45 -32.11 -14.38 9.01
N PHE A 46 -31.98 -13.68 7.88
CA PHE A 46 -30.72 -13.04 7.47
C PHE A 46 -30.30 -11.90 8.40
N ILE A 47 -31.22 -11.04 8.82
CA ILE A 47 -30.93 -9.92 9.75
C ILE A 47 -30.48 -10.47 11.11
N VAL A 48 -31.18 -11.48 11.64
CA VAL A 48 -30.81 -12.14 12.90
C VAL A 48 -29.47 -12.88 12.78
N SER A 49 -29.21 -13.57 11.66
CA SER A 49 -27.93 -14.24 11.37
C SER A 49 -26.74 -13.26 11.39
N VAL A 50 -26.88 -12.09 10.75
CA VAL A 50 -25.84 -11.06 10.76
C VAL A 50 -25.67 -10.45 12.16
N ALA A 51 -26.76 -10.14 12.87
CA ALA A 51 -26.70 -9.60 14.22
C ALA A 51 -26.03 -10.58 15.21
N VAL A 52 -26.38 -11.87 15.16
CA VAL A 52 -25.75 -12.92 15.97
C VAL A 52 -24.28 -13.10 15.59
N SER A 53 -23.92 -13.03 14.30
CA SER A 53 -22.51 -13.09 13.87
C SER A 53 -21.70 -11.91 14.41
N VAL A 54 -22.26 -10.70 14.41
CA VAL A 54 -21.62 -9.49 14.99
C VAL A 54 -21.49 -9.60 16.51
N ILE A 55 -22.50 -10.14 17.21
CA ILE A 55 -22.46 -10.33 18.67
C ILE A 55 -21.43 -11.40 19.06
N VAL A 56 -21.40 -12.53 18.36
CA VAL A 56 -20.40 -13.60 18.57
C VAL A 56 -18.98 -13.10 18.25
N TYR A 57 -18.82 -12.27 17.20
CA TYR A 57 -17.55 -11.62 16.89
C TYR A 57 -17.10 -10.68 18.01
N ARG A 58 -17.99 -9.79 18.50
CA ARG A 58 -17.71 -8.90 19.64
C ARG A 58 -17.30 -9.68 20.89
N PHE A 59 -18.01 -10.76 21.24
CA PHE A 59 -17.68 -11.59 22.41
C PHE A 59 -16.35 -12.35 22.28
N LYS A 60 -15.95 -12.73 21.07
CA LYS A 60 -14.77 -13.58 20.84
C LYS A 60 -13.47 -12.78 20.62
N TYR A 61 -13.56 -11.48 20.31
CA TYR A 61 -12.41 -10.65 19.93
C TYR A 61 -12.25 -9.33 20.70
N SER A 62 -13.07 -9.08 21.72
CA SER A 62 -12.83 -7.95 22.66
C SER A 62 -11.58 -8.19 23.51
N SER A 63 -10.68 -7.21 23.55
CA SER A 63 -9.52 -7.14 24.45
C SER A 63 -9.31 -5.69 24.94
N PRO A 64 -8.59 -5.47 26.06
CA PRO A 64 -8.70 -4.21 26.80
C PRO A 64 -8.02 -3.02 26.13
N THR A 65 -8.62 -1.85 26.28
CA THR A 65 -8.03 -0.56 25.91
C THR A 65 -6.78 -0.27 26.75
N HIS A 66 -5.60 -0.27 26.13
CA HIS A 66 -4.39 0.30 26.71
C HIS A 66 -4.32 1.80 26.41
N SER A 67 -4.45 2.63 27.44
CA SER A 67 -4.23 4.08 27.34
C SER A 67 -2.74 4.41 27.41
N GLY A 68 -2.12 4.67 26.26
CA GLY A 68 -0.78 5.25 26.15
C GLY A 68 -0.80 6.77 26.35
N GLU A 69 0.26 7.33 26.96
CA GLU A 69 0.38 8.77 27.19
C GLU A 69 0.55 9.55 25.88
N SER A 70 -0.24 10.62 25.70
CA SER A 70 -0.40 11.30 24.41
C SER A 70 0.51 12.54 24.28
N HIS A 71 1.45 12.49 23.34
CA HIS A 71 2.29 13.64 23.01
C HIS A 71 1.48 14.87 22.57
N SER A 72 2.01 16.07 22.84
CA SER A 72 1.23 17.31 22.85
C SER A 72 1.19 18.03 21.50
N TYR A 73 0.19 17.71 20.67
CA TYR A 73 -0.15 18.50 19.48
C TYR A 73 -0.98 19.73 19.86
N GLY A 74 -0.36 20.90 19.95
CA GLY A 74 -1.07 22.18 20.13
C GLY A 74 -1.97 22.46 18.92
N ASN A 75 -3.24 22.81 19.17
CA ASN A 75 -4.32 23.02 18.19
C ASN A 75 -4.81 21.78 17.39
N GLN A 76 -3.99 20.75 17.15
CA GLN A 76 -4.47 19.55 16.43
C GLN A 76 -5.15 18.49 17.31
N ARG A 77 -5.00 18.53 18.65
CA ARG A 77 -5.59 17.54 19.57
C ARG A 77 -7.09 17.29 19.34
N ASP A 78 -7.85 18.34 19.01
CA ASP A 78 -9.30 18.23 18.79
C ASP A 78 -9.64 17.55 17.44
N LEU A 79 -8.71 17.54 16.48
CA LEU A 79 -8.85 16.88 15.16
C LEU A 79 -8.30 15.44 15.14
N VAL A 80 -7.50 15.03 16.13
CA VAL A 80 -7.02 13.64 16.30
C VAL A 80 -8.09 12.83 17.08
N ASN A 81 -9.33 12.81 16.55
CA ASN A 81 -10.50 12.21 17.20
C ASN A 81 -11.12 11.06 16.37
N ALA A 82 -12.07 10.34 16.96
CA ALA A 82 -12.87 9.31 16.28
C ALA A 82 -14.22 9.87 15.76
N ASP A 83 -14.78 10.86 16.46
CA ASP A 83 -16.05 11.52 16.12
C ASP A 83 -15.83 12.68 15.13
N MET A 84 -15.15 12.39 14.01
CA MET A 84 -14.70 13.40 13.05
C MET A 84 -15.83 13.89 12.13
N ASN A 85 -15.99 15.21 11.98
CA ASN A 85 -16.93 15.79 11.02
C ASN A 85 -16.24 16.06 9.67
N TYR A 86 -16.93 15.78 8.55
CA TYR A 86 -16.45 16.10 7.21
C TYR A 86 -16.20 17.62 7.02
N GLN A 87 -16.93 18.47 7.74
CA GLN A 87 -16.76 19.92 7.68
C GLN A 87 -15.43 20.38 8.27
N ASP A 88 -14.96 19.74 9.35
CA ASP A 88 -13.68 20.05 9.97
C ASP A 88 -12.54 19.65 9.01
N VAL A 89 -12.66 18.48 8.37
CA VAL A 89 -11.73 18.06 7.31
C VAL A 89 -11.70 19.10 6.18
N LEU A 90 -12.85 19.50 5.65
CA LEU A 90 -12.92 20.51 4.56
C LEU A 90 -12.34 21.88 4.97
N THR A 91 -12.42 22.25 6.25
CA THR A 91 -11.96 23.56 6.76
C THR A 91 -10.48 23.55 7.16
N GLU A 92 -9.97 22.45 7.71
CA GLU A 92 -8.65 22.37 8.34
C GLU A 92 -7.57 21.69 7.48
N ASN A 93 -7.92 20.89 6.45
CA ASN A 93 -6.98 20.06 5.68
C ASN A 93 -5.74 20.78 5.09
N SER A 94 -5.85 22.08 4.81
CA SER A 94 -4.80 22.92 4.21
C SER A 94 -4.04 23.76 5.23
N LYS A 95 -4.50 23.82 6.48
CA LYS A 95 -3.87 24.57 7.57
C LYS A 95 -2.79 23.71 8.20
N VAL A 96 -1.63 24.31 8.43
CA VAL A 96 -0.50 23.66 9.10
C VAL A 96 0.07 24.57 10.17
N SER A 97 0.81 23.98 11.10
CA SER A 97 1.57 24.69 12.13
C SER A 97 2.43 25.81 11.53
N GLU A 98 2.47 26.96 12.20
CA GLU A 98 3.40 28.06 11.84
C GLU A 98 4.86 27.60 11.83
N ASN A 99 5.20 26.63 12.69
CA ASN A 99 6.50 25.98 12.70
C ASN A 99 6.46 24.68 11.89
N THR A 100 6.56 24.82 10.56
CA THR A 100 6.66 23.68 9.63
C THR A 100 7.98 22.92 9.74
N SER A 101 8.99 23.48 10.43
CA SER A 101 10.34 22.89 10.51
C SER A 101 10.52 21.90 11.67
N ARG A 102 9.65 21.94 12.68
CA ARG A 102 9.68 21.00 13.80
C ARG A 102 9.24 19.61 13.36
N ARG A 103 10.12 18.63 13.55
CA ARG A 103 9.78 17.19 13.53
C ARG A 103 9.26 16.77 14.91
N HIS A 104 8.23 15.94 14.93
CA HIS A 104 7.60 15.37 16.12
C HIS A 104 7.91 13.87 16.28
N TYR A 105 8.29 13.20 15.20
CA TYR A 105 8.67 11.80 15.15
C TYR A 105 10.20 11.63 15.22
N ASP A 106 10.68 10.99 16.28
CA ASP A 106 12.12 10.92 16.60
C ASP A 106 12.87 9.79 15.87
N TYR A 107 12.16 8.84 15.28
CA TYR A 107 12.72 7.77 14.44
C TYR A 107 12.78 8.18 12.95
N PRO A 108 13.48 7.42 12.08
CA PRO A 108 13.60 7.77 10.66
C PRO A 108 12.25 7.90 9.94
N VAL A 109 12.13 8.91 9.08
CA VAL A 109 10.95 9.19 8.25
C VAL A 109 11.37 9.22 6.79
N LEU A 110 10.90 8.25 6.01
CA LEU A 110 11.10 8.13 4.57
C LEU A 110 9.86 8.63 3.81
N GLY A 111 9.98 9.67 3.00
CA GLY A 111 8.92 10.11 2.09
C GLY A 111 9.18 9.66 0.66
N TYR A 112 8.23 8.95 0.02
CA TYR A 112 8.28 8.73 -1.43
C TYR A 112 7.71 9.94 -2.18
N ILE A 113 8.26 10.21 -3.37
CA ILE A 113 7.84 11.31 -4.27
C ILE A 113 7.71 10.76 -5.68
N THR A 114 6.59 11.00 -6.34
CA THR A 114 6.33 10.44 -7.69
C THR A 114 6.16 11.53 -8.78
N PRO A 115 6.70 11.33 -10.00
CA PRO A 115 6.55 12.31 -11.10
C PRO A 115 5.10 12.62 -11.48
N TRP A 116 4.18 11.67 -11.30
CA TRP A 116 2.76 11.83 -11.65
C TRP A 116 1.94 12.58 -10.57
N ASN A 117 2.47 12.78 -9.37
CA ASN A 117 1.86 13.59 -8.31
C ASN A 117 2.81 14.74 -7.91
N SER A 118 3.04 15.68 -8.83
CA SER A 118 4.03 16.75 -8.72
C SER A 118 4.00 17.58 -7.43
N ARG A 119 2.85 17.69 -6.74
CA ARG A 119 2.71 18.33 -5.42
C ARG A 119 3.68 17.75 -4.38
N GLY A 120 4.08 16.48 -4.49
CA GLY A 120 5.07 15.86 -3.60
C GLY A 120 6.44 16.55 -3.64
N TYR A 121 6.84 17.15 -4.76
CA TYR A 121 8.11 17.87 -4.90
C TYR A 121 8.13 19.17 -4.08
N GLU A 122 7.00 19.89 -4.06
CA GLU A 122 6.85 21.11 -3.26
C GLU A 122 6.69 20.81 -1.77
N LEU A 123 5.96 19.75 -1.42
CA LEU A 123 5.82 19.29 -0.03
C LEU A 123 7.16 18.80 0.54
N ALA A 124 7.98 18.10 -0.25
CA ALA A 124 9.35 17.71 0.14
C ALA A 124 10.24 18.91 0.50
N LYS A 125 10.10 20.04 -0.22
CA LYS A 125 10.82 21.28 0.09
C LYS A 125 10.25 21.98 1.32
N ARG A 126 8.92 22.14 1.39
CA ARG A 126 8.22 22.85 2.47
C ARG A 126 8.40 22.18 3.85
N PHE A 127 8.48 20.85 3.87
CA PHE A 127 8.53 20.04 5.08
C PHE A 127 9.84 19.23 5.21
N ASN A 128 10.92 19.64 4.55
CA ASN A 128 12.18 18.87 4.44
C ASN A 128 12.67 18.31 5.78
N SER A 129 12.73 19.13 6.84
CA SER A 129 13.24 18.74 8.16
C SER A 129 12.40 17.70 8.91
N LYS A 130 11.15 17.48 8.49
CA LYS A 130 10.28 16.40 8.98
C LYS A 130 10.66 15.04 8.40
N PHE A 131 11.47 15.00 7.35
CA PHE A 131 12.01 13.78 6.75
C PHE A 131 13.45 13.54 7.20
N THR A 132 13.84 12.27 7.29
CA THR A 132 15.26 11.87 7.30
C THR A 132 15.70 11.39 5.93
N HIS A 133 14.76 10.89 5.12
CA HIS A 133 15.00 10.38 3.77
C HIS A 133 13.89 10.81 2.82
N LEU A 134 14.26 11.19 1.60
CA LEU A 134 13.35 11.49 0.50
C LEU A 134 13.70 10.57 -0.68
N SER A 135 12.73 9.77 -1.13
CA SER A 135 12.91 8.81 -2.22
C SER A 135 12.09 9.18 -3.45
N PRO A 136 12.68 9.94 -4.38
CA PRO A 136 12.04 10.19 -5.66
C PRO A 136 11.98 8.91 -6.51
N VAL A 137 10.83 8.65 -7.10
CA VAL A 137 10.53 7.46 -7.90
C VAL A 137 10.86 7.74 -9.36
N TRP A 138 12.12 7.54 -9.72
CA TRP A 138 12.62 7.86 -11.07
C TRP A 138 13.14 6.67 -11.86
N TYR A 139 13.72 5.65 -11.22
CA TYR A 139 14.62 4.71 -11.88
C TYR A 139 14.10 3.28 -11.99
N ASP A 140 14.32 2.68 -13.15
CA ASP A 140 14.14 1.24 -13.39
C ASP A 140 15.46 0.64 -13.92
N LEU A 141 15.93 -0.45 -13.30
CA LEU A 141 17.02 -1.26 -13.86
C LEU A 141 16.42 -2.37 -14.74
N LYS A 142 16.58 -2.25 -16.06
CA LYS A 142 15.95 -3.12 -17.07
C LYS A 142 16.95 -3.96 -17.87
N SER A 143 16.46 -5.06 -18.43
CA SER A 143 17.19 -5.86 -19.43
C SER A 143 16.95 -5.30 -20.83
N GLN A 144 18.01 -4.83 -21.49
CA GLN A 144 18.00 -4.44 -22.89
C GLN A 144 18.88 -5.40 -23.70
N GLN A 145 18.24 -6.31 -24.45
CA GLN A 145 18.89 -7.43 -25.15
C GLN A 145 19.77 -8.24 -24.18
N THR A 146 21.09 -8.31 -24.41
CA THR A 146 22.06 -9.03 -23.57
C THR A 146 22.69 -8.14 -22.47
N SER A 147 22.17 -6.93 -22.28
CA SER A 147 22.75 -5.90 -21.44
C SER A 147 21.75 -5.38 -20.38
N LEU A 148 22.28 -4.76 -19.33
CA LEU A 148 21.48 -4.00 -18.36
C LEU A 148 21.58 -2.49 -18.64
N VAL A 149 20.48 -1.78 -18.44
CA VAL A 149 20.39 -0.31 -18.52
C VAL A 149 19.62 0.19 -17.29
N LEU A 150 20.11 1.27 -16.69
CA LEU A 150 19.38 2.02 -15.68
C LEU A 150 18.62 3.15 -16.40
N GLU A 151 17.32 2.98 -16.59
CA GLU A 151 16.45 3.99 -17.19
C GLU A 151 15.96 4.98 -16.14
N GLY A 152 15.50 6.15 -16.58
CA GLY A 152 14.82 7.12 -15.70
C GLY A 152 15.59 8.38 -15.33
N ARG A 153 16.90 8.48 -15.63
CA ARG A 153 17.72 9.69 -15.36
C ARG A 153 17.11 10.99 -15.91
N HIS A 154 16.31 10.93 -16.98
CA HIS A 154 15.61 12.10 -17.54
C HIS A 154 14.52 12.68 -16.62
N ASN A 155 14.06 11.94 -15.61
CA ASN A 155 13.12 12.41 -14.58
C ASN A 155 13.84 13.07 -13.39
N ALA A 156 15.16 12.93 -13.30
CA ALA A 156 15.93 13.43 -12.16
C ALA A 156 16.20 14.93 -12.26
N ASP A 157 15.66 15.68 -11.31
CA ASP A 157 15.77 17.14 -11.27
C ASP A 157 16.92 17.59 -10.35
N ARG A 158 18.05 17.97 -10.96
CA ARG A 158 19.21 18.53 -10.25
C ARG A 158 18.94 19.89 -9.59
N GLY A 159 17.99 20.67 -10.11
CA GLY A 159 17.55 21.92 -9.50
C GLY A 159 16.84 21.66 -8.19
N TRP A 160 15.83 20.78 -8.21
CA TRP A 160 15.11 20.33 -7.02
C TRP A 160 16.02 19.67 -5.97
N ILE A 161 16.96 18.81 -6.38
CA ILE A 161 17.99 18.25 -5.49
C ILE A 161 18.82 19.37 -4.82
N SER A 162 19.20 20.41 -5.58
CA SER A 162 19.93 21.56 -5.05
C SER A 162 19.08 22.41 -4.10
N GLU A 163 17.78 22.54 -4.34
CA GLU A 163 16.84 23.22 -3.44
C GLU A 163 16.64 22.45 -2.13
N LEU A 164 16.39 21.13 -2.19
CA LEU A 164 16.25 20.28 -1.00
C LEU A 164 17.46 20.41 -0.08
N ARG A 165 18.67 20.24 -0.64
CA ARG A 165 19.95 20.34 0.09
C ARG A 165 20.27 21.75 0.63
N LYS A 166 19.50 22.78 0.27
CA LYS A 166 19.55 24.12 0.89
C LYS A 166 18.48 24.31 1.97
N SER A 167 17.37 23.58 1.87
CA SER A 167 16.21 23.67 2.78
C SER A 167 16.32 22.79 4.03
N GLY A 168 17.18 21.76 4.01
CA GLY A 168 17.44 20.91 5.17
C GLY A 168 18.31 19.69 4.84
N ASP A 169 18.42 18.78 5.80
CA ASP A 169 19.40 17.69 5.82
C ASP A 169 18.85 16.32 5.38
N ALA A 170 17.62 16.24 4.86
CA ALA A 170 17.02 14.97 4.43
C ALA A 170 17.83 14.32 3.29
N LEU A 171 18.20 13.05 3.47
CA LEU A 171 19.00 12.27 2.53
C LEU A 171 18.20 11.91 1.28
N ILE A 172 18.78 12.06 0.11
CA ILE A 172 18.10 11.81 -1.18
C ILE A 172 18.48 10.41 -1.68
N LEU A 173 17.53 9.48 -1.58
CA LEU A 173 17.69 8.05 -1.92
C LEU A 173 16.68 7.64 -2.99
N PRO A 174 16.93 7.89 -4.29
CA PRO A 174 15.97 7.56 -5.36
C PRO A 174 15.57 6.08 -5.35
N ARG A 175 14.30 5.81 -5.66
CA ARG A 175 13.81 4.44 -5.79
C ARG A 175 14.31 3.85 -7.11
N VAL A 176 14.96 2.69 -7.03
CA VAL A 176 15.36 1.85 -8.17
C VAL A 176 14.52 0.57 -8.15
N VAL A 177 13.65 0.40 -9.15
CA VAL A 177 12.92 -0.85 -9.36
C VAL A 177 13.76 -1.80 -10.19
N LEU A 178 13.85 -3.06 -9.78
CA LEU A 178 14.58 -4.09 -10.52
C LEU A 178 13.63 -4.85 -11.45
N GLU A 179 13.54 -4.40 -12.70
CA GLU A 179 12.72 -5.00 -13.76
C GLU A 179 13.51 -5.92 -14.72
N ALA A 180 14.85 -5.93 -14.60
CA ALA A 180 15.71 -6.83 -15.35
C ALA A 180 15.40 -8.32 -15.07
N SER A 181 15.59 -9.18 -16.07
CA SER A 181 15.35 -10.63 -15.98
C SER A 181 16.08 -11.23 -14.77
N PRO A 182 15.35 -11.70 -13.73
CA PRO A 182 15.99 -12.10 -12.48
C PRO A 182 16.93 -13.29 -12.66
N VAL A 183 16.59 -14.23 -13.55
CA VAL A 183 17.45 -15.39 -13.86
C VAL A 183 18.78 -14.93 -14.47
N GLU A 184 18.75 -14.02 -15.44
CA GLU A 184 19.97 -13.53 -16.08
C GLU A 184 20.83 -12.68 -15.15
N LEU A 185 20.19 -11.78 -14.39
CA LEU A 185 20.88 -10.93 -13.42
C LEU A 185 21.55 -11.79 -12.34
N LEU A 186 20.78 -12.62 -11.65
CA LEU A 186 21.22 -13.27 -10.42
C LEU A 186 22.21 -14.40 -10.69
N THR A 187 22.08 -15.15 -11.79
CA THR A 187 23.02 -16.26 -12.10
C THR A 187 24.36 -15.77 -12.65
N LYS A 188 24.35 -14.75 -13.54
CA LYS A 188 25.56 -14.31 -14.27
C LYS A 188 26.32 -13.27 -13.44
N LYS A 189 27.48 -13.65 -12.86
CA LYS A 189 28.36 -12.72 -12.09
C LYS A 189 28.64 -11.39 -12.83
N LYS A 190 28.85 -11.44 -14.15
CA LYS A 190 29.05 -10.24 -14.98
C LYS A 190 27.84 -9.29 -14.96
N GLN A 191 26.61 -9.81 -14.92
CA GLN A 191 25.39 -9.00 -14.86
C GLN A 191 25.16 -8.45 -13.45
N ARG A 192 25.37 -9.23 -12.37
CA ARG A 192 25.35 -8.70 -11.00
C ARG A 192 26.31 -7.53 -10.82
N ASN A 193 27.56 -7.70 -11.25
CA ASN A 193 28.56 -6.62 -11.20
C ASN A 193 28.15 -5.42 -12.07
N LYS A 194 27.54 -5.64 -13.25
CA LYS A 194 27.06 -4.53 -14.10
C LYS A 194 25.92 -3.75 -13.42
N ALA A 195 24.95 -4.44 -12.81
CA ALA A 195 23.86 -3.81 -12.07
C ALA A 195 24.37 -2.94 -10.92
N ILE A 196 25.26 -3.50 -10.08
CA ILE A 196 25.88 -2.79 -8.96
C ILE A 196 26.64 -1.56 -9.46
N ASN A 197 27.47 -1.71 -10.50
CA ASN A 197 28.23 -0.60 -11.06
C ASN A 197 27.30 0.50 -11.62
N LEU A 198 26.22 0.16 -12.33
CA LEU A 198 25.27 1.15 -12.84
C LEU A 198 24.64 1.97 -11.70
N ILE A 199 24.18 1.31 -10.64
CA ILE A 199 23.56 1.98 -9.48
C ILE A 199 24.58 2.87 -8.75
N VAL A 200 25.76 2.34 -8.42
CA VAL A 200 26.80 3.09 -7.69
C VAL A 200 27.36 4.26 -8.53
N THR A 201 27.44 4.12 -9.85
CA THR A 201 27.82 5.22 -10.75
C THR A 201 26.74 6.28 -10.83
N GLU A 202 25.45 5.90 -10.86
CA GLU A 202 24.34 6.86 -10.85
C GLU A 202 24.37 7.74 -9.59
N CYS A 203 24.55 7.13 -8.39
CA CYS A 203 24.68 7.88 -7.14
C CYS A 203 25.80 8.92 -7.22
N LYS A 204 27.00 8.51 -7.67
CA LYS A 204 28.18 9.38 -7.76
C LYS A 204 28.04 10.49 -8.78
N GLU A 205 27.42 10.22 -9.93
CA GLU A 205 27.25 11.23 -10.98
C GLU A 205 26.15 12.24 -10.62
N MET A 206 25.10 11.81 -9.92
CA MET A 206 23.96 12.64 -9.54
C MET A 206 24.06 13.24 -8.13
N GLU A 207 25.07 12.82 -7.35
CA GLU A 207 25.25 13.14 -5.93
C GLU A 207 24.01 12.74 -5.10
N TYR A 208 23.67 11.44 -5.12
CA TYR A 208 22.66 10.85 -4.25
C TYR A 208 23.28 10.30 -2.97
N ASP A 209 22.53 10.31 -1.87
CA ASP A 209 23.03 9.83 -0.57
C ASP A 209 22.79 8.31 -0.38
N GLY A 210 22.26 7.63 -1.40
CA GLY A 210 21.97 6.19 -1.42
C GLY A 210 20.86 5.85 -2.42
N ILE A 211 20.23 4.69 -2.25
CA ILE A 211 19.00 4.31 -2.98
C ILE A 211 17.97 3.59 -2.09
N VAL A 212 16.72 3.59 -2.55
CA VAL A 212 15.71 2.60 -2.14
C VAL A 212 15.61 1.53 -3.23
N LEU A 213 15.98 0.29 -2.94
CA LEU A 213 15.88 -0.83 -3.89
C LEU A 213 14.55 -1.57 -3.74
N GLU A 214 13.80 -1.70 -4.84
CA GLU A 214 12.61 -2.56 -4.91
C GLU A 214 12.86 -3.73 -5.87
N SER A 215 12.91 -4.96 -5.34
CA SER A 215 13.08 -6.17 -6.16
C SER A 215 12.31 -7.39 -5.67
N TRP A 216 11.97 -7.49 -4.38
CA TRP A 216 11.37 -8.72 -3.81
C TRP A 216 10.05 -9.09 -4.48
N SER A 217 9.12 -8.14 -4.59
CA SER A 217 7.81 -8.32 -5.22
C SER A 217 7.93 -8.82 -6.67
N ARG A 218 8.87 -8.26 -7.43
CA ARG A 218 9.16 -8.69 -8.81
C ARG A 218 9.74 -10.11 -8.83
N TRP A 219 10.65 -10.45 -7.93
CA TRP A 219 11.21 -11.80 -7.83
C TRP A 219 10.20 -12.86 -7.39
N VAL A 220 9.22 -12.51 -6.55
CA VAL A 220 8.05 -13.36 -6.27
C VAL A 220 7.22 -13.55 -7.53
N ALA A 221 6.89 -12.48 -8.27
CA ALA A 221 6.09 -12.56 -9.50
C ALA A 221 6.77 -13.39 -10.62
N TYR A 222 8.10 -13.36 -10.71
CA TYR A 222 8.88 -14.24 -11.59
C TYR A 222 9.08 -15.67 -11.04
N GLY A 223 8.59 -15.98 -9.84
CA GLY A 223 8.69 -17.28 -9.19
C GLY A 223 10.11 -17.70 -8.77
N VAL A 224 11.11 -16.82 -8.87
CA VAL A 224 12.51 -17.21 -8.61
C VAL A 224 12.79 -17.42 -7.12
N LEU A 225 12.01 -16.84 -6.21
CA LEU A 225 12.19 -17.02 -4.77
C LEU A 225 11.68 -18.38 -4.25
N HIS A 226 10.89 -19.13 -5.04
CA HIS A 226 10.50 -20.51 -4.71
C HIS A 226 11.67 -21.50 -4.80
N GLN A 227 12.78 -21.12 -5.46
CA GLN A 227 13.96 -21.97 -5.57
C GLN A 227 15.04 -21.53 -4.57
N PRO A 228 15.42 -22.35 -3.57
CA PRO A 228 16.38 -21.95 -2.53
C PRO A 228 17.73 -21.45 -3.08
N SER A 229 18.21 -22.03 -4.19
CA SER A 229 19.43 -21.58 -4.89
C SER A 229 19.31 -20.15 -5.43
N MET A 230 18.16 -19.82 -6.04
CA MET A 230 17.88 -18.49 -6.59
C MET A 230 17.59 -17.47 -5.48
N ARG A 231 16.87 -17.84 -4.41
CA ARG A 231 16.72 -17.00 -3.20
C ARG A 231 18.08 -16.67 -2.57
N ASN A 232 18.98 -17.65 -2.48
CA ASN A 232 20.35 -17.40 -1.99
C ASN A 232 21.13 -16.44 -2.90
N LEU A 233 21.00 -16.55 -4.22
CA LEU A 233 21.62 -15.59 -5.17
C LEU A 233 20.99 -14.20 -5.07
N ALA A 234 19.69 -14.09 -4.82
CA ALA A 234 18.97 -12.85 -4.59
C ALA A 234 19.48 -12.12 -3.33
N LEU A 235 19.55 -12.84 -2.20
CA LEU A 235 20.11 -12.31 -0.95
C LEU A 235 21.59 -11.93 -1.10
N GLN A 236 22.40 -12.74 -1.80
CA GLN A 236 23.80 -12.41 -2.10
C GLN A 236 23.94 -11.17 -2.97
N PHE A 237 23.04 -10.93 -3.93
CA PHE A 237 23.04 -9.73 -4.75
C PHE A 237 22.75 -8.48 -3.92
N ILE A 238 21.77 -8.51 -3.01
CA ILE A 238 21.47 -7.39 -2.11
C ILE A 238 22.69 -7.08 -1.23
N LYS A 239 23.34 -8.10 -0.66
CA LYS A 239 24.57 -7.91 0.14
C LYS A 239 25.69 -7.29 -0.68
N GLN A 240 25.97 -7.82 -1.87
CA GLN A 240 26.99 -7.29 -2.78
C GLN A 240 26.72 -5.83 -3.20
N LEU A 241 25.45 -5.43 -3.28
CA LEU A 241 25.07 -4.03 -3.55
C LEU A 241 25.26 -3.14 -2.31
N GLY A 242 24.84 -3.60 -1.14
CA GLY A 242 25.07 -2.92 0.15
C GLY A 242 26.56 -2.68 0.40
N ASP A 243 27.37 -3.74 0.35
CA ASP A 243 28.83 -3.68 0.47
C ASP A 243 29.45 -2.65 -0.50
N ALA A 244 28.96 -2.59 -1.73
CA ALA A 244 29.46 -1.68 -2.76
C ALA A 244 29.02 -0.22 -2.56
N LEU A 245 27.81 0.02 -2.04
CA LEU A 245 27.33 1.35 -1.64
C LEU A 245 28.07 1.83 -0.39
N HIS A 246 28.22 1.00 0.63
CA HIS A 246 28.95 1.32 1.85
C HIS A 246 30.45 1.55 1.62
N SER A 247 31.04 0.86 0.65
CA SER A 247 32.43 1.08 0.20
C SER A 247 32.57 2.29 -0.74
N ALA A 248 31.47 2.79 -1.31
CA ALA A 248 31.46 3.99 -2.13
C ALA A 248 31.29 5.23 -1.24
N SER A 249 32.42 5.76 -0.75
CA SER A 249 32.44 7.04 -0.03
C SER A 249 31.98 8.20 -0.92
N GLU A 250 31.21 9.13 -0.38
CA GLU A 250 30.81 10.36 -1.10
C GLU A 250 31.06 11.68 -0.34
N ARG A 251 30.98 12.75 -1.14
CA ARG A 251 31.04 14.22 -0.89
C ARG A 251 32.10 14.80 0.05
N ASN A 252 32.34 14.21 1.21
CA ASN A 252 33.30 14.68 2.23
C ASN A 252 34.13 13.56 2.87
N GLY A 253 34.04 12.32 2.36
CA GLY A 253 34.78 11.16 2.89
C GLY A 253 34.35 10.70 4.28
N LYS A 254 33.17 11.14 4.76
CA LYS A 254 32.65 10.86 6.11
C LYS A 254 31.33 10.09 6.16
N GLN A 255 30.61 9.98 5.04
CA GLN A 255 29.32 9.31 4.99
C GLN A 255 29.29 8.27 3.86
N GLN A 256 28.73 7.12 4.16
CA GLN A 256 28.55 5.98 3.27
C GLN A 256 27.22 6.13 2.51
N LEU A 257 27.15 5.66 1.26
CA LEU A 257 25.89 5.61 0.52
C LEU A 257 24.97 4.56 1.16
N GLN A 258 23.73 4.93 1.42
CA GLN A 258 22.77 4.04 2.08
C GLN A 258 22.01 3.13 1.12
N LEU A 259 21.62 1.97 1.62
CA LEU A 259 20.71 1.04 0.96
C LEU A 259 19.47 0.83 1.83
N ILE A 260 18.33 1.34 1.39
CA ILE A 260 17.02 0.94 1.93
C ILE A 260 16.42 -0.14 1.03
N TYR A 261 15.83 -1.19 1.60
CA TYR A 261 15.23 -2.30 0.85
C TYR A 261 13.71 -2.36 1.02
N VAL A 262 12.96 -2.43 -0.08
CA VAL A 262 11.49 -2.56 -0.03
C VAL A 262 11.09 -4.01 0.23
N ILE A 263 10.26 -4.23 1.26
CA ILE A 263 9.76 -5.55 1.65
C ILE A 263 8.23 -5.55 1.78
N GLY A 264 7.61 -6.67 1.41
CA GLY A 264 6.19 -6.91 1.65
C GLY A 264 5.91 -7.30 3.11
N PRO A 265 4.68 -7.10 3.59
CA PRO A 265 4.24 -7.61 4.88
C PRO A 265 4.15 -9.15 4.83
N PRO A 266 4.39 -9.86 5.94
CA PRO A 266 4.19 -11.32 5.99
C PRO A 266 2.74 -11.70 5.67
N HIS A 267 2.52 -12.60 4.72
CA HIS A 267 1.17 -12.91 4.23
C HIS A 267 0.34 -13.83 5.14
N SER A 268 0.97 -14.65 6.00
CA SER A 268 0.27 -15.57 6.90
C SER A 268 1.16 -16.05 8.04
N GLU A 269 0.59 -16.33 9.23
CA GLU A 269 1.29 -16.78 10.46
C GLU A 269 2.34 -17.88 10.23
N LYS A 270 2.12 -18.75 9.24
CA LYS A 270 3.14 -19.61 8.65
C LYS A 270 3.61 -18.97 7.33
N PRO A 271 4.70 -18.19 7.31
CA PRO A 271 5.18 -17.60 6.06
C PRO A 271 5.51 -18.70 5.05
N GLN A 272 5.14 -18.47 3.79
CA GLN A 272 5.48 -19.41 2.72
C GLN A 272 6.98 -19.38 2.44
N GLU A 273 7.52 -20.42 1.81
CA GLU A 273 8.95 -20.54 1.48
C GLU A 273 9.48 -19.49 0.47
N HIS A 274 8.68 -18.50 0.09
CA HIS A 274 9.03 -17.37 -0.78
C HIS A 274 8.73 -15.99 -0.17
N ASP A 275 8.03 -15.94 0.98
CA ASP A 275 7.76 -14.70 1.69
C ASP A 275 9.05 -14.14 2.28
N PHE A 276 9.15 -12.81 2.37
CA PHE A 276 10.22 -12.17 3.15
C PHE A 276 9.94 -12.42 4.63
N GLY A 277 10.90 -13.02 5.35
CA GLY A 277 10.71 -13.42 6.74
C GLY A 277 11.86 -13.01 7.66
N PRO A 278 11.77 -13.36 8.96
CA PRO A 278 12.77 -13.00 9.96
C PRO A 278 14.21 -13.42 9.59
N LYS A 279 14.35 -14.56 8.90
CA LYS A 279 15.66 -15.06 8.45
C LYS A 279 16.29 -14.20 7.35
N ASP A 280 15.50 -13.67 6.42
CA ASP A 280 16.03 -12.76 5.38
C ASP A 280 16.41 -11.43 6.00
N LEU A 281 15.53 -10.89 6.87
CA LEU A 281 15.76 -9.67 7.64
C LEU A 281 17.08 -9.74 8.42
N GLU A 282 17.27 -10.79 9.22
CA GLU A 282 18.51 -11.05 9.96
C GLU A 282 19.70 -11.25 9.01
N SER A 283 19.51 -11.94 7.88
CA SER A 283 20.61 -12.14 6.93
C SER A 283 21.07 -10.86 6.23
N LEU A 284 20.16 -9.91 6.00
CA LEU A 284 20.41 -8.66 5.29
C LEU A 284 20.74 -7.49 6.22
N SER A 285 20.55 -7.64 7.55
CA SER A 285 20.61 -6.53 8.51
C SER A 285 21.93 -5.77 8.52
N GLU A 286 23.05 -6.41 8.19
CA GLU A 286 24.36 -5.75 8.13
C GLU A 286 24.61 -5.00 6.81
N ALA A 287 23.94 -5.38 5.72
CA ALA A 287 24.15 -4.81 4.38
C ALA A 287 23.07 -3.79 3.96
N VAL A 288 22.03 -3.62 4.77
CA VAL A 288 20.88 -2.75 4.49
C VAL A 288 20.68 -1.80 5.67
N ASP A 289 20.53 -0.51 5.40
CA ASP A 289 20.38 0.55 6.41
C ASP A 289 18.95 0.64 6.95
N GLY A 290 17.95 0.36 6.10
CA GLY A 290 16.55 0.28 6.50
C GLY A 290 15.69 -0.56 5.56
N PHE A 291 14.53 -1.00 6.03
CA PHE A 291 13.57 -1.83 5.30
C PHE A 291 12.25 -1.07 5.21
N SER A 292 11.88 -0.62 4.00
CA SER A 292 10.57 0.00 3.75
C SER A 292 9.52 -1.10 3.68
N LEU A 293 8.77 -1.27 4.76
CA LEU A 293 7.77 -2.33 4.93
C LEU A 293 6.41 -1.84 4.41
N MET A 294 5.90 -2.45 3.35
CA MET A 294 4.64 -2.03 2.70
C MET A 294 3.39 -2.49 3.48
N THR A 295 3.19 -1.97 4.70
CA THR A 295 2.01 -2.21 5.55
C THR A 295 0.78 -1.42 5.12
N TYR A 296 0.43 -1.51 3.84
CA TYR A 296 -0.78 -0.95 3.22
C TYR A 296 -1.23 -1.85 2.04
N ASP A 297 -2.28 -1.45 1.30
CA ASP A 297 -2.96 -2.28 0.28
C ASP A 297 -3.50 -3.63 0.81
N PHE A 298 -4.02 -3.63 2.05
CA PHE A 298 -4.66 -4.81 2.63
C PHE A 298 -5.95 -5.22 1.88
N SER A 299 -6.77 -4.24 1.51
CA SER A 299 -8.01 -4.44 0.74
C SER A 299 -7.82 -4.13 -0.74
N SER A 300 -8.73 -4.66 -1.56
CA SER A 300 -8.72 -4.48 -3.02
C SER A 300 -10.15 -4.35 -3.56
N PRO A 301 -10.37 -3.98 -4.83
CA PRO A 301 -11.72 -3.94 -5.41
C PRO A 301 -12.49 -5.28 -5.37
N HIS A 302 -11.80 -6.41 -5.18
CA HIS A 302 -12.42 -7.72 -5.00
C HIS A 302 -12.88 -7.99 -3.56
N ASN A 303 -12.30 -7.28 -2.59
CA ASN A 303 -12.61 -7.37 -1.16
C ASN A 303 -12.48 -5.97 -0.51
N PRO A 304 -13.47 -5.07 -0.75
CA PRO A 304 -13.46 -3.69 -0.24
C PRO A 304 -13.31 -3.61 1.28
N GLY A 305 -12.55 -2.63 1.76
CA GLY A 305 -12.24 -2.50 3.18
C GLY A 305 -11.10 -1.52 3.47
N PRO A 306 -10.63 -1.47 4.74
CA PRO A 306 -9.54 -0.60 5.20
C PRO A 306 -8.22 -0.82 4.45
N ASN A 307 -7.44 0.25 4.33
CA ASN A 307 -6.18 0.26 3.58
C ASN A 307 -5.07 -0.52 4.29
N ALA A 308 -4.99 -0.40 5.62
CA ALA A 308 -3.87 -0.81 6.45
C ALA A 308 -4.29 -1.11 7.90
N PRO A 309 -5.09 -2.17 8.20
CA PRO A 309 -5.65 -2.40 9.53
C PRO A 309 -4.58 -2.47 10.63
N LEU A 310 -4.74 -1.68 11.70
CA LEU A 310 -3.77 -1.60 12.81
C LEU A 310 -3.42 -2.98 13.41
N LYS A 311 -4.42 -3.85 13.59
CA LYS A 311 -4.20 -5.21 14.10
C LYS A 311 -3.40 -6.11 13.14
N TRP A 312 -3.49 -5.88 11.83
CA TRP A 312 -2.67 -6.57 10.83
C TRP A 312 -1.24 -6.04 10.79
N ILE A 313 -1.05 -4.73 11.00
CA ILE A 313 0.27 -4.11 11.19
C ILE A 313 0.98 -4.72 12.41
N GLN A 314 0.29 -4.79 13.56
CA GLN A 314 0.78 -5.42 14.80
C GLN A 314 1.23 -6.87 14.58
N VAL A 315 0.40 -7.67 13.90
CA VAL A 315 0.73 -9.07 13.56
C VAL A 315 1.93 -9.14 12.62
N SER A 316 2.00 -8.26 11.61
CA SER A 316 3.11 -8.20 10.64
C SER A 316 4.44 -7.90 11.31
N LEU A 317 4.49 -6.92 12.21
CA LEU A 317 5.68 -6.58 13.00
C LEU A 317 6.08 -7.73 13.93
N SER A 318 5.12 -8.28 14.68
CA SER A 318 5.33 -9.40 15.60
C SER A 318 5.89 -10.65 14.89
N MET A 319 5.35 -10.98 13.72
CA MET A 319 5.86 -12.07 12.89
C MET A 319 7.26 -11.83 12.35
N LEU A 320 7.58 -10.59 11.96
CA LEU A 320 8.85 -10.24 11.31
C LEU A 320 10.00 -10.07 12.32
N LEU A 321 9.72 -9.55 13.52
CA LEU A 321 10.70 -9.19 14.55
C LEU A 321 10.76 -10.21 15.70
N GLY A 322 9.67 -10.94 15.96
CA GLY A 322 9.56 -11.89 17.05
C GLY A 322 9.56 -11.26 18.46
N SER A 323 9.81 -12.09 19.47
CA SER A 323 9.77 -11.70 20.89
C SER A 323 10.88 -10.70 21.26
N SER A 324 10.58 -9.84 22.25
CA SER A 324 11.32 -8.64 22.69
C SER A 324 12.75 -8.82 23.22
N SER A 325 13.62 -9.48 22.45
CA SER A 325 15.06 -9.56 22.67
C SER A 325 15.77 -8.26 22.27
N ASN A 326 17.02 -8.07 22.74
CA ASN A 326 17.85 -6.95 22.27
C ASN A 326 18.11 -7.01 20.74
N ARG A 327 18.09 -8.21 20.14
CA ARG A 327 18.19 -8.39 18.68
C ARG A 327 16.93 -7.89 17.97
N ALA A 328 15.75 -8.25 18.46
CA ALA A 328 14.48 -7.74 17.92
C ALA A 328 14.44 -6.20 17.95
N LYS A 329 14.87 -5.57 19.06
CA LYS A 329 15.00 -4.10 19.17
C LYS A 329 16.04 -3.50 18.23
N SER A 330 17.08 -4.24 17.85
CA SER A 330 18.08 -3.78 16.88
C SER A 330 17.54 -3.83 15.45
N LEU A 331 16.80 -4.90 15.11
CA LEU A 331 16.15 -5.07 13.81
C LEU A 331 14.96 -4.11 13.63
N ALA A 332 14.18 -3.85 14.69
CA ALA A 332 13.05 -2.92 14.67
C ALA A 332 13.47 -1.50 14.25
N ARG A 333 14.62 -1.01 14.73
CA ARG A 333 15.19 0.29 14.33
C ARG A 333 15.55 0.38 12.83
N LYS A 334 15.65 -0.75 12.14
CA LYS A 334 15.81 -0.81 10.68
C LYS A 334 14.49 -0.96 9.93
N ILE A 335 13.36 -1.22 10.59
CA ILE A 335 12.05 -1.24 9.93
C ILE A 335 11.53 0.19 9.77
N LEU A 336 11.06 0.52 8.57
CA LEU A 336 10.30 1.72 8.26
C LEU A 336 8.86 1.29 7.96
N LEU A 337 7.96 1.50 8.92
CA LEU A 337 6.55 1.10 8.84
C LEU A 337 5.82 1.92 7.77
N GLY A 338 5.22 1.22 6.81
CA GLY A 338 4.50 1.81 5.69
C GLY A 338 3.20 2.48 6.11
N ILE A 339 3.01 3.74 5.71
CA ILE A 339 1.79 4.53 5.88
C ILE A 339 1.36 5.04 4.50
N ASN A 340 0.11 4.75 4.11
CA ASN A 340 -0.50 5.29 2.90
C ASN A 340 -1.01 6.73 3.12
N PHE A 341 -0.76 7.62 2.16
CA PHE A 341 -1.31 8.99 2.09
C PHE A 341 -2.41 9.14 1.01
N TYR A 342 -2.66 8.08 0.24
CA TYR A 342 -3.87 7.89 -0.56
C TYR A 342 -4.91 7.10 0.23
N GLY A 343 -6.15 7.11 -0.25
CA GLY A 343 -7.21 6.21 0.17
C GLY A 343 -7.74 5.39 -1.00
N ASN A 344 -8.81 4.65 -0.78
CA ASN A 344 -9.55 3.95 -1.83
C ASN A 344 -11.03 4.32 -1.79
N ASP A 345 -11.64 4.42 -2.96
CA ASP A 345 -13.08 4.45 -3.16
C ASP A 345 -13.49 3.16 -3.89
N PHE A 346 -14.24 2.29 -3.22
CA PHE A 346 -14.65 0.98 -3.73
C PHE A 346 -16.14 0.94 -4.05
N SER A 347 -16.49 0.43 -5.23
CA SER A 347 -17.88 0.10 -5.54
C SER A 347 -18.31 -1.16 -4.76
N LEU A 348 -19.44 -1.06 -4.06
CA LEU A 348 -20.07 -2.18 -3.35
C LEU A 348 -21.09 -2.95 -4.22
N SER A 349 -21.13 -2.66 -5.53
CA SER A 349 -21.85 -3.49 -6.49
C SER A 349 -21.17 -4.84 -6.70
N ARG A 350 -21.85 -5.82 -7.30
CA ARG A 350 -21.25 -7.12 -7.65
C ARG A 350 -20.32 -6.97 -8.87
N GLY A 351 -19.15 -6.38 -8.68
CA GLY A 351 -18.18 -6.11 -9.75
C GLY A 351 -16.81 -5.67 -9.21
N LEU A 352 -15.86 -5.43 -10.12
CA LEU A 352 -14.46 -5.07 -9.83
C LEU A 352 -14.25 -3.55 -9.80
N GLY A 353 -15.16 -2.81 -9.17
CA GLY A 353 -15.24 -1.35 -9.27
C GLY A 353 -14.48 -0.61 -8.17
N GLY A 354 -13.83 0.49 -8.54
CA GLY A 354 -13.14 1.40 -7.62
C GLY A 354 -11.62 1.25 -7.61
N GLY A 355 -10.96 2.05 -6.77
CA GLY A 355 -9.51 2.11 -6.66
C GLY A 355 -9.00 3.33 -5.89
N ALA A 356 -7.71 3.63 -6.05
CA ALA A 356 -7.03 4.66 -5.28
C ALA A 356 -7.55 6.07 -5.57
N ILE A 357 -7.78 6.85 -4.52
CA ILE A 357 -8.17 8.26 -4.54
C ILE A 357 -7.12 9.10 -3.79
N LEU A 358 -6.89 10.32 -4.28
CA LEU A 358 -5.95 11.28 -3.64
C LEU A 358 -6.73 12.30 -2.81
N GLY A 359 -6.03 13.12 -2.02
CA GLY A 359 -6.66 14.10 -1.12
C GLY A 359 -7.66 15.03 -1.79
N ARG A 360 -7.38 15.50 -3.03
CA ARG A 360 -8.33 16.33 -3.81
C ARG A 360 -9.64 15.58 -4.14
N ASP A 361 -9.54 14.27 -4.41
CA ASP A 361 -10.64 13.44 -4.86
C ASP A 361 -11.51 13.08 -3.62
N TYR A 362 -10.87 12.79 -2.49
CA TYR A 362 -11.50 12.64 -1.18
C TYR A 362 -12.25 13.91 -0.74
N LEU A 363 -11.62 15.09 -0.81
CA LEU A 363 -12.28 16.36 -0.45
C LEU A 363 -13.50 16.65 -1.34
N ALA A 364 -13.43 16.37 -2.64
CA ALA A 364 -14.56 16.51 -3.56
C ALA A 364 -15.73 15.57 -3.20
N LEU A 365 -15.44 14.33 -2.77
CA LEU A 365 -16.46 13.40 -2.28
C LEU A 365 -17.10 13.89 -0.97
N LEU A 366 -16.32 14.44 -0.03
CA LEU A 366 -16.86 15.05 1.19
C LEU A 366 -17.77 16.24 0.90
N GLU A 367 -17.39 17.12 -0.03
CA GLU A 367 -18.19 18.30 -0.41
C GLU A 367 -19.49 17.89 -1.13
N LYS A 368 -19.41 16.93 -2.07
CA LYS A 368 -20.57 16.45 -2.83
C LYS A 368 -21.57 15.70 -1.95
N HIS A 369 -21.10 14.73 -1.16
CA HIS A 369 -21.98 13.78 -0.46
C HIS A 369 -22.23 14.10 1.01
N ARG A 370 -21.45 15.02 1.62
CA ARG A 370 -21.59 15.48 3.02
C ARG A 370 -21.75 14.31 4.02
N PRO A 371 -20.90 13.27 3.95
CA PRO A 371 -21.13 12.02 4.66
C PRO A 371 -20.87 12.15 6.16
N GLY A 372 -21.54 11.32 6.95
CA GLY A 372 -21.07 11.01 8.30
C GLY A 372 -19.86 10.07 8.22
N LEU A 373 -18.71 10.53 8.73
CA LEU A 373 -17.52 9.69 8.87
C LEU A 373 -17.73 8.68 9.99
N GLN A 374 -17.32 7.44 9.78
CA GLN A 374 -17.45 6.35 10.73
C GLN A 374 -16.05 5.84 11.10
N TRP A 375 -15.82 5.65 12.39
CA TRP A 375 -14.59 5.05 12.91
C TRP A 375 -14.76 3.54 13.09
N ASP A 376 -13.86 2.74 12.50
CA ASP A 376 -13.75 1.31 12.81
C ASP A 376 -12.56 1.04 13.75
N GLU A 377 -12.87 0.70 15.00
CA GLU A 377 -11.90 0.39 16.05
C GLU A 377 -10.98 -0.81 15.70
N ASN A 378 -11.40 -1.72 14.82
CA ASN A 378 -10.62 -2.92 14.50
C ASN A 378 -9.46 -2.62 13.53
N SER A 379 -9.71 -1.78 12.54
CA SER A 379 -8.70 -1.31 11.58
C SER A 379 -7.99 -0.03 12.01
N GLY A 380 -8.59 0.75 12.91
CA GLY A 380 -8.11 2.09 13.25
C GLY A 380 -8.13 3.03 12.05
N GLU A 381 -9.21 2.99 11.26
CA GLU A 381 -9.45 3.84 10.09
C GLU A 381 -10.83 4.49 10.14
N HIS A 382 -10.91 5.68 9.55
CA HIS A 382 -12.19 6.28 9.17
C HIS A 382 -12.63 5.77 7.81
N PHE A 383 -13.93 5.58 7.66
CA PHE A 383 -14.55 5.32 6.37
C PHE A 383 -15.89 6.06 6.26
N PHE A 384 -16.41 6.16 5.04
CA PHE A 384 -17.82 6.51 4.83
C PHE A 384 -18.42 5.73 3.67
N VAL A 385 -19.74 5.72 3.61
CA VAL A 385 -20.52 5.09 2.54
C VAL A 385 -21.37 6.15 1.87
N TYR A 386 -21.39 6.18 0.54
CA TYR A 386 -22.26 7.05 -0.23
C TYR A 386 -22.98 6.27 -1.35
N VAL A 387 -23.90 6.94 -2.02
CA VAL A 387 -24.55 6.46 -3.25
C VAL A 387 -24.26 7.47 -4.35
N ASP A 388 -23.77 7.00 -5.49
CA ASP A 388 -23.47 7.83 -6.64
C ASP A 388 -24.73 8.20 -7.45
N ASP A 389 -24.54 8.92 -8.55
CA ASP A 389 -25.65 9.42 -9.38
C ASP A 389 -26.34 8.29 -10.18
N ASP A 390 -25.67 7.15 -10.36
CA ASP A 390 -26.20 5.93 -10.99
C ASP A 390 -26.88 4.97 -9.99
N GLY A 391 -26.94 5.35 -8.70
CA GLY A 391 -27.54 4.55 -7.63
C GLY A 391 -26.64 3.44 -7.07
N ILE A 392 -25.36 3.43 -7.42
CA ILE A 392 -24.36 2.47 -6.97
C ILE A 392 -23.88 2.88 -5.57
N ARG A 393 -23.77 1.92 -4.66
CA ARG A 393 -23.19 2.13 -3.33
C ARG A 393 -21.67 2.08 -3.38
N HIS A 394 -21.03 3.01 -2.69
CA HIS A 394 -19.58 3.15 -2.59
C HIS A 394 -19.12 3.16 -1.14
N ALA A 395 -17.92 2.65 -0.87
CA ALA A 395 -17.25 2.73 0.43
C ALA A 395 -15.87 3.36 0.26
N VAL A 396 -15.63 4.44 1.00
CA VAL A 396 -14.42 5.24 0.92
C VAL A 396 -13.61 5.10 2.20
N PHE A 397 -12.35 4.70 2.07
CA PHE A 397 -11.38 4.58 3.16
C PHE A 397 -10.20 5.50 2.84
N TYR A 398 -10.07 6.64 3.53
CA TYR A 398 -8.98 7.59 3.35
C TYR A 398 -8.34 7.91 4.71
N PRO A 399 -7.00 8.09 4.81
CA PRO A 399 -6.33 8.40 6.07
C PRO A 399 -6.93 9.62 6.77
N SER A 400 -6.94 9.59 8.10
CA SER A 400 -7.26 10.74 8.94
C SER A 400 -6.12 11.03 9.90
N LEU A 401 -6.13 12.20 10.54
CA LEU A 401 -5.14 12.52 11.58
C LEU A 401 -5.12 11.47 12.69
N LYS A 402 -6.29 10.92 13.08
CA LYS A 402 -6.37 9.83 14.06
C LYS A 402 -5.79 8.51 13.54
N SER A 403 -6.08 8.12 12.30
CA SER A 403 -5.54 6.87 11.75
C SER A 403 -4.02 6.94 11.58
N ILE A 404 -3.48 8.10 11.19
CA ILE A 404 -2.03 8.31 11.09
C ILE A 404 -1.41 8.32 12.49
N SER A 405 -1.95 9.06 13.47
CA SER A 405 -1.43 9.08 14.85
C SER A 405 -1.29 7.68 15.45
N LEU A 406 -2.30 6.81 15.30
CA LEU A 406 -2.22 5.43 15.81
C LEU A 406 -1.10 4.61 15.14
N ARG A 407 -0.78 4.87 13.86
CA ARG A 407 0.31 4.18 13.15
C ARG A 407 1.69 4.73 13.53
N LEU A 408 1.77 6.02 13.85
CA LEU A 408 2.97 6.63 14.45
C LEU A 408 3.21 6.10 15.87
N GLU A 409 2.16 6.03 16.70
CA GLU A 409 2.20 5.49 18.06
C GLU A 409 2.64 4.00 18.05
N GLU A 410 2.07 3.20 17.15
CA GLU A 410 2.46 1.80 16.94
C GLU A 410 3.94 1.71 16.52
N ALA A 411 4.35 2.40 15.45
CA ALA A 411 5.74 2.39 14.97
C ALA A 411 6.74 2.82 16.06
N HIS A 412 6.41 3.88 16.82
CA HIS A 412 7.20 4.36 17.95
C HIS A 412 7.31 3.31 19.08
N SER A 413 6.22 2.58 19.38
CA SER A 413 6.23 1.54 20.43
C SER A 413 7.18 0.37 20.14
N TRP A 414 7.40 0.04 18.86
CA TRP A 414 8.40 -0.93 18.42
C TRP A 414 9.81 -0.34 18.27
N GLY A 415 9.92 0.99 18.22
CA GLY A 415 11.15 1.71 17.90
C GLY A 415 11.50 1.67 16.41
N CYS A 416 10.49 1.56 15.56
CA CYS A 416 10.59 1.59 14.10
C CYS A 416 10.62 3.04 13.57
N GLY A 417 11.22 3.24 12.40
CA GLY A 417 10.91 4.40 11.56
C GLY A 417 9.57 4.22 10.82
N ILE A 418 9.28 5.14 9.91
CA ILE A 418 8.11 5.09 9.02
C ILE A 418 8.52 5.35 7.56
N SER A 419 7.74 4.82 6.61
CA SER A 419 7.82 5.16 5.19
C SER A 419 6.45 5.54 4.63
N ILE A 420 6.37 6.66 3.92
CA ILE A 420 5.10 7.28 3.50
C ILE A 420 4.94 7.16 1.98
N TRP A 421 3.92 6.41 1.55
CA TRP A 421 3.55 6.28 0.14
C TRP A 421 2.24 7.02 -0.16
N GLU A 422 2.25 8.10 -0.93
CA GLU A 422 3.39 8.99 -1.19
C GLU A 422 3.00 10.45 -0.89
N ILE A 423 3.99 11.29 -0.63
CA ILE A 423 3.74 12.55 0.08
C ILE A 423 2.92 13.56 -0.73
N GLY A 424 2.82 13.41 -2.05
CA GLY A 424 1.93 14.19 -2.92
C GLY A 424 0.43 13.89 -2.79
N GLN A 425 0.05 12.74 -2.19
CA GLN A 425 -1.33 12.23 -2.16
C GLN A 425 -2.15 12.72 -0.97
N GLY A 426 -1.47 13.12 0.11
CA GLY A 426 -2.06 13.44 1.40
C GLY A 426 -2.73 14.82 1.48
N LEU A 427 -3.21 15.14 2.69
CA LEU A 427 -3.66 16.48 3.07
C LEU A 427 -2.52 17.21 3.81
N ASP A 428 -2.40 18.54 3.68
CA ASP A 428 -1.24 19.29 4.22
C ASP A 428 -1.12 19.15 5.75
N TYR A 429 -2.26 19.12 6.47
CA TYR A 429 -2.28 18.97 7.92
C TYR A 429 -1.71 17.64 8.46
N PHE A 430 -1.50 16.62 7.61
CA PHE A 430 -0.87 15.36 8.01
C PHE A 430 0.61 15.55 8.37
N PHE A 431 1.28 16.53 7.77
CA PHE A 431 2.70 16.78 8.00
C PHE A 431 2.96 17.32 9.41
N ASP A 432 1.99 17.93 10.08
CA ASP A 432 2.14 18.39 11.47
C ASP A 432 2.29 17.24 12.48
N LEU A 433 1.82 16.03 12.14
CA LEU A 433 2.04 14.82 12.96
C LEU A 433 3.48 14.29 12.87
N LEU A 434 4.24 14.69 11.83
CA LEU A 434 5.60 14.21 11.53
C LEU A 434 6.68 14.98 12.30
#